data_AF-I3XSK5-F1
#
_entry.id   AF-I3XSK5-F1
#
_cell.length_a   1.000
_cell.length_b   1.000
_cell.length_c   1.000
_cell.angle_alpha   90.00
_cell.angle_beta   90.00
_cell.angle_gamma   90.00
#
_symmetry.space_group_name_H-M   'P 1'
#
loop_
_entity.id
_entity.type
_entity.pdbx_description
1 polymer ?
#
loop_
_entity_poly.entity_id
_entity_poly.type
_entity_poly.pdbx_seq_one_letter_code
_entity_poly.pdbx_strand_id
1 'polypeptide(L)' 'MAEEKIQELMRKYLGVSVPRLLIGIIMLIFGFLILVKPELLGILVALYLIIDGILVIFDEYIKSRIAGKAVAS' A
#
# COMPACT_ATOMS: atom_id res chain seq x y z
N MET A 1 -12.15 -24.66 -17.88
CA MET A 1 -13.17 -25.69 -17.52
C MET A 1 -13.35 -25.88 -16.01
N ALA A 2 -12.37 -26.38 -15.25
CA ALA A 2 -12.55 -26.58 -13.79
C ALA A 2 -12.64 -25.26 -13.01
N GLU A 3 -11.76 -24.30 -13.30
CA GLU A 3 -11.75 -22.97 -12.67
C GLU A 3 -13.02 -22.17 -12.98
N GLU A 4 -13.54 -22.26 -14.20
CA GLU A 4 -14.79 -21.59 -14.59
C GLU A 4 -15.99 -22.14 -13.81
N LYS A 5 -16.08 -23.46 -13.62
CA LYS A 5 -17.13 -24.06 -12.79
C LYS A 5 -17.04 -23.61 -11.33
N ILE A 6 -15.83 -23.49 -10.80
CA ILE A 6 -15.60 -23.01 -9.42
C ILE A 6 -16.04 -21.55 -9.29
N GLN A 7 -15.69 -20.69 -10.25
CA GLN A 7 -16.12 -19.29 -10.26
C GLN A 7 -17.64 -19.17 -10.36
N GLU A 8 -18.28 -19.98 -11.21
CA GLU A 8 -19.73 -19.97 -11.41
C GLU A 8 -20.48 -20.43 -10.15
N LEU A 9 -19.99 -21.47 -9.48
CA LEU A 9 -20.52 -21.93 -8.19
C LEU A 9 -20.33 -20.90 -7.08
N MET A 10 -19.14 -20.31 -6.94
CA MET A 10 -18.91 -19.27 -5.94
C MET A 10 -19.81 -18.05 -6.17
N ARG A 11 -19.96 -17.61 -7.42
CA ARG A 11 -20.84 -16.49 -7.76
C ARG A 11 -22.31 -16.81 -7.51
N LYS A 12 -22.74 -18.06 -7.73
CA LYS A 12 -24.12 -18.50 -7.52
C LYS A 12 -24.50 -18.65 -6.04
N TYR A 13 -23.61 -19.23 -5.22
CA TYR A 13 -23.91 -19.52 -3.81
C TYR A 13 -23.50 -18.40 -2.86
N LEU A 14 -22.39 -17.72 -3.13
CA LEU A 14 -21.84 -16.69 -2.25
C LEU A 14 -22.02 -15.28 -2.82
N GLY A 15 -22.35 -15.13 -4.11
CA GLY A 15 -22.49 -13.82 -4.74
C GLY A 15 -21.17 -13.06 -4.92
N VAL A 16 -20.04 -13.65 -4.51
CA VAL A 16 -18.70 -13.04 -4.57
C VAL A 16 -17.82 -13.71 -5.61
N SER A 17 -16.95 -12.92 -6.22
CA SER A 17 -15.93 -13.42 -7.14
C SER A 17 -14.73 -13.99 -6.36
N VAL A 18 -14.07 -15.01 -6.93
CA VAL A 18 -12.86 -15.61 -6.35
C VAL A 18 -11.79 -14.55 -5.99
N PRO A 19 -11.49 -13.54 -6.84
CA PRO A 19 -10.52 -12.50 -6.48
C PRO A 19 -10.94 -11.70 -5.25
N ARG A 20 -12.23 -11.36 -5.09
CA ARG A 20 -12.72 -10.63 -3.90
C ARG A 20 -12.58 -11.47 -2.64
N LEU A 21 -12.85 -12.77 -2.74
CA LEU A 21 -12.69 -13.68 -1.61
C LEU A 21 -11.22 -13.77 -1.18
N LEU A 22 -10.30 -13.92 -2.14
CA LEU A 22 -8.86 -13.95 -1.86
C LEU A 22 -8.38 -12.63 -1.23
N ILE A 23 -8.83 -11.49 -1.74
CA ILE A 23 -8.55 -10.18 -1.15
C ILE A 23 -9.05 -10.13 0.30
N GLY A 24 -10.29 -10.57 0.56
CA GLY A 24 -10.84 -10.62 1.91
C GLY A 24 -10.01 -11.49 2.86
N ILE A 25 -9.54 -12.64 2.41
CA ILE A 25 -8.66 -13.52 3.19
C ILE A 25 -7.33 -12.81 3.51
N ILE A 26 -6.71 -12.16 2.52
CA ILE A 26 -5.47 -11.38 2.71
C ILE A 26 -5.71 -10.26 3.73
N MET A 27 -6.83 -9.55 3.66
CA MET A 27 -7.17 -8.48 4.60
C MET A 27 -7.33 -9.00 6.03
N LEU A 28 -7.96 -10.16 6.22
CA LEU A 28 -8.09 -10.78 7.54
C LEU A 28 -6.73 -11.19 8.11
N ILE A 29 -5.86 -11.76 7.28
CA ILE A 29 -4.49 -12.12 7.69
C ILE A 29 -3.71 -10.88 8.11
N PHE A 30 -3.76 -9.81 7.33
CA PHE A 30 -3.10 -8.55 7.67
C PHE A 30 -3.66 -7.92 8.95
N GLY A 31 -4.99 -7.86 9.08
CA GLY A 31 -5.65 -7.35 10.29
C GLY A 31 -5.25 -8.14 11.54
N PHE A 32 -5.21 -9.47 11.44
CA PHE A 32 -4.75 -10.33 12.53
C PHE A 32 -3.27 -10.11 12.85
N LEU A 33 -2.41 -9.98 11.84
CA LEU A 33 -0.98 -9.72 12.04
C LEU A 33 -0.74 -8.38 12.75
N ILE A 34 -1.52 -7.35 12.41
CA ILE A 34 -1.49 -6.04 13.10
C ILE A 34 -1.93 -6.19 14.56
N LEU A 35 -2.97 -6.99 14.84
CA LEU A 35 -3.45 -7.23 16.20
C LEU A 35 -2.39 -7.94 17.06
N VAL A 36 -1.70 -8.94 16.50
CA VAL A 36 -0.70 -9.74 17.23
C VAL A 36 0.63 -9.01 17.40
N LYS A 37 1.03 -8.20 16.42
CA LYS A 37 2.30 -7.46 16.42
C LYS A 37 2.09 -6.01 15.96
N PRO A 38 1.46 -5.16 16.79
CA PRO A 38 1.19 -3.77 16.44
C PRO A 38 2.48 -2.96 16.15
N GLU A 39 3.61 -3.37 16.73
CA GLU A 39 4.91 -2.76 16.50
C GLU A 39 5.35 -2.86 15.04
N LEU A 40 5.00 -3.95 14.34
CA LEU A 40 5.33 -4.10 12.91
C LEU A 40 4.65 -3.04 12.05
N LEU A 41 3.38 -2.74 12.34
CA LEU A 41 2.66 -1.67 11.64
C LEU A 41 3.30 -0.30 11.95
N GLY A 42 3.63 -0.06 13.22
CA GLY A 42 4.31 1.16 13.65
C GLY A 42 5.64 1.37 12.92
N ILE A 43 6.45 0.31 12.79
CA ILE A 43 7.73 0.35 12.06
C ILE A 43 7.51 0.66 10.58
N LEU A 44 6.54 0.01 9.93
CA LEU A 44 6.25 0.26 8.51
C LEU A 44 5.81 1.70 8.26
N VAL A 45 4.90 2.22 9.08
CA VAL A 45 4.41 3.60 8.98
C VAL A 45 5.55 4.59 9.27
N ALA A 46 6.38 4.33 10.27
CA ALA A 46 7.52 5.19 10.60
C ALA A 46 8.53 5.24 9.46
N LEU A 47 8.89 4.09 8.87
CA LEU A 47 9.78 4.03 7.71
C LEU A 47 9.23 4.82 6.53
N TYR A 48 7.93 4.64 6.22
CA TYR A 48 7.27 5.39 5.16
C TYR A 48 7.39 6.90 5.38
N LEU A 49 7.04 7.39 6.58
CA LEU A 49 7.07 8.82 6.90
C LEU A 49 8.49 9.39 6.89
N ILE A 50 9.48 8.65 7.39
CA ILE A 50 10.88 9.10 7.38
C ILE A 50 11.37 9.25 5.94
N ILE A 51 11.12 8.26 5.08
CA ILE A 51 11.55 8.30 3.69
C ILE A 51 10.86 9.46 2.97
N ASP A 52 9.55 9.59 3.11
CA ASP A 52 8.76 10.63 2.44
C ASP A 52 9.18 12.04 2.89
N GLY A 53 9.38 12.24 4.20
CA GLY A 53 9.87 13.51 4.74
C GLY A 53 11.26 13.87 4.22
N ILE A 54 12.17 12.91 4.10
CA ILE A 54 13.49 13.13 3.50
C ILE A 54 13.33 13.54 2.03
N LEU A 55 12.53 12.82 1.24
CA LEU A 55 12.32 13.12 -0.18
C LEU A 55 11.78 14.54 -0.39
N VAL A 56 10.82 14.97 0.42
CA VAL A 56 10.26 16.33 0.36
C VAL A 56 11.33 17.39 0.64
N ILE A 57 12.16 17.19 1.67
CA ILE A 57 13.25 18.12 2.00
C ILE A 57 14.25 18.19 0.84
N PHE A 58 14.60 17.04 0.25
CA PHE A 58 15.52 16.98 -0.89
C PHE A 58 14.96 17.70 -2.12
N ASP A 59 13.68 17.49 -2.44
CA ASP A 59 13.01 18.14 -3.56
C ASP A 59 13.02 19.66 -3.42
N GLU A 60 12.64 20.17 -2.24
CA GLU A 60 12.61 21.61 -1.97
C GLU A 60 14.02 22.23 -1.98
N TYR A 61 15.02 21.52 -1.45
CA TYR A 61 16.41 21.97 -1.48
C TYR A 61 16.94 22.06 -2.91
N ILE A 62 16.65 21.07 -3.77
CA ILE A 62 17.06 21.08 -5.17
C ILE A 62 16.37 22.23 -5.92
N LYS A 63 15.06 22.38 -5.74
CA LYS A 63 14.28 23.44 -6.37
C LYS A 63 14.78 24.83 -6.00
N SER A 64 15.06 25.06 -4.71
CA SER A 64 15.63 26.32 -4.22
C SER A 64 17.00 26.63 -4.83
N ARG A 65 17.84 25.61 -5.07
CA ARG A 65 19.17 25.79 -5.69
C ARG A 65 19.07 26.12 -7.19
N ILE A 66 18.10 25.53 -7.89
CA ILE A 66 17.83 25.84 -9.30
C ILE A 66 17.29 27.27 -9.43
N ALA A 67 16.32 27.65 -8.60
CA ALA A 67 15.77 29.01 -8.58
C ALA A 67 16.84 30.06 -8.26
N GLY A 68 17.70 29.81 -7.27
CA GLY A 68 18.82 30.71 -6.94
C GLY A 68 19.84 30.88 -8.07
N LYS A 69 20.08 29.84 -8.88
CA LYS A 69 20.95 29.94 -10.07
C LYS A 69 20.34 30.75 -11.21
N ALA A 70 19.02 30.67 -11.39
CA ALA A 70 18.31 31.40 -12.46
C ALA A 70 18.21 32.91 -12.20
N VAL A 71 18.25 33.35 -10.93
CA VAL A 71 18.21 34.78 -10.55
C VAL A 71 19.61 35.43 -10.63
N ALA A 72 20.67 34.63 -10.60
CA ALA A 72 22.06 35.11 -10.61
C ALA A 72 22.69 35.17 -12.02
N SER A 73 21.95 34.80 -13.07
CA SER A 73 22.34 34.86 -14.50
C SER A 73 21.60 35.96 -15.23
#